data_AF-A0A7V9VCI1-F1
#
_entry.id   AF-A0A7V9VCI1-F1
#
_cell.length_a   1.000
_cell.length_b   1.000
_cell.length_c   1.000
_cell.angle_alpha   90.00
_cell.angle_beta   90.00
_cell.angle_gamma   90.00
#
_symmetry.space_group_name_H-M   'P 1'
#
loop_
_entity.id
_entity.type
_entity.pdbx_description
1 polymer ?
#
loop_
_entity_poly.entity_id
_entity_poly.type
_entity_poly.pdbx_seq_one_letter_code
_entity_poly.pdbx_strand_id
1 'polypeptide(L)'
;MGTQRPGPDAAYPGRHRGDSAPSTTGGRALALCRERLHAAVQLLVEANSALRGTVEARDRALVELLEAERAQDAFVIAAVHELKTPLTAVKGRAQLLRIRSQRPGGLSAEDVWAGLLDIESAADKLAADLDALVDEVGRPLPGLAPDGERAPMGR
;
A
#
# COMPACT_ATOMS: atom_id res chain seq x y z
N MET A 1 72.23 -76.55 47.80
CA MET A 1 72.82 -75.47 46.98
C MET A 1 71.68 -74.54 46.63
N GLY A 2 71.46 -73.44 47.35
CA GLY A 2 72.19 -72.18 47.22
C GLY A 2 71.13 -71.14 46.79
N THR A 3 70.55 -70.37 47.73
CA THR A 3 70.87 -68.95 47.99
C THR A 3 70.64 -68.08 46.75
N GLN A 4 69.81 -67.04 46.73
CA GLN A 4 70.00 -65.77 47.45
C GLN A 4 68.85 -64.85 47.00
N ARG A 5 67.91 -64.49 47.89
CA ARG A 5 67.68 -63.16 48.50
C ARG A 5 67.22 -62.00 47.56
N PRO A 6 66.22 -61.19 48.01
CA PRO A 6 65.53 -60.17 47.21
C PRO A 6 66.22 -58.79 47.32
N GLY A 7 65.98 -57.94 46.31
CA GLY A 7 66.40 -56.53 46.29
C GLY A 7 65.24 -55.61 45.92
N PRO A 8 65.28 -54.33 46.34
CA PRO A 8 64.10 -53.62 46.85
C PRO A 8 63.65 -52.45 45.96
N ASP A 9 62.44 -51.98 46.25
CA ASP A 9 62.06 -50.57 46.24
C ASP A 9 62.34 -49.78 44.94
N ALA A 10 61.44 -49.93 43.97
CA ALA A 10 61.17 -48.89 43.00
C ALA A 10 59.76 -48.38 43.24
N ALA A 11 59.63 -47.53 44.26
CA ALA A 11 58.55 -46.58 44.39
C ALA A 11 58.36 -45.86 43.05
N TYR A 12 57.31 -46.21 42.32
CA TYR A 12 56.80 -45.42 41.20
C TYR A 12 55.98 -44.27 41.78
N PRO A 13 56.44 -43.02 41.76
CA PRO A 13 55.60 -41.90 42.10
C PRO A 13 54.85 -41.45 40.85
N GLY A 14 53.59 -41.04 41.02
CA GLY A 14 52.92 -40.22 40.01
C GLY A 14 51.91 -40.94 39.13
N ARG A 15 51.03 -41.75 39.71
CA ARG A 15 49.64 -41.67 39.24
C ARG A 15 49.08 -40.34 39.73
N HIS A 16 49.39 -39.25 39.04
CA HIS A 16 48.44 -38.16 38.96
C HIS A 16 47.28 -38.69 38.14
N ARG A 17 46.39 -39.39 38.83
CA ARG A 17 44.97 -39.43 38.49
C ARG A 17 44.53 -37.98 38.65
N GLY A 18 44.82 -37.16 37.63
CA GLY A 18 44.14 -35.90 37.38
C GLY A 18 42.71 -36.29 37.03
N ASP A 19 41.97 -36.69 38.05
CA ASP A 19 40.52 -36.72 38.03
C ASP A 19 40.07 -35.25 38.09
N SER A 20 40.43 -34.52 37.04
CA SER A 20 39.82 -33.25 36.71
C SER A 20 38.44 -33.64 36.23
N ALA A 21 37.51 -33.87 37.17
CA ALA A 21 36.10 -33.90 36.87
C ALA A 21 35.85 -32.71 35.94
N PRO A 22 35.32 -32.92 34.71
CA PRO A 22 35.06 -31.82 33.81
C PRO A 22 34.22 -30.82 34.59
N SER A 23 34.67 -29.56 34.64
CA SER A 23 34.09 -28.49 35.43
C SER A 23 32.58 -28.45 35.17
N THR A 24 31.82 -29.10 36.05
CA THR A 24 30.36 -29.33 35.89
C THR A 24 29.63 -27.99 35.89
N THR A 25 30.24 -26.97 36.49
CA THR A 25 29.80 -25.58 36.44
C THR A 25 29.98 -24.95 35.06
N GLY A 26 31.11 -25.18 34.38
CA GLY A 26 31.36 -24.68 33.02
C GLY A 26 30.47 -25.33 31.96
N GLY A 27 30.29 -26.66 32.04
CA GLY A 27 29.38 -27.39 31.15
C GLY A 27 27.91 -26.99 31.31
N ARG A 28 27.46 -26.76 32.55
CA ARG A 28 26.10 -26.25 32.83
C ARG A 28 25.90 -24.83 32.32
N ALA A 29 26.88 -23.95 32.49
CA ALA A 29 26.81 -22.58 31.97
C ALA A 29 26.72 -22.54 30.44
N LEU A 30 27.48 -23.40 29.74
CA LEU A 30 27.41 -23.51 28.28
C LEU A 30 26.06 -24.09 27.79
N ALA A 31 25.50 -25.07 28.49
CA ALA A 31 24.19 -25.62 28.16
C ALA A 31 23.07 -24.56 28.27
N LEU A 32 23.09 -23.77 29.35
CA LEU A 32 22.16 -22.65 29.54
C LEU A 32 22.36 -21.56 28.49
N CYS A 33 23.62 -21.22 28.17
CA CYS A 33 23.93 -20.25 27.10
C CYS A 33 23.37 -20.72 25.75
N ARG A 34 23.54 -22.00 25.42
CA ARG A 34 23.00 -22.61 24.20
C ARG A 34 21.48 -22.59 24.16
N GLU A 35 20.80 -22.93 25.26
CA GLU A 35 19.33 -22.88 25.36
C GLU A 35 18.82 -21.45 25.17
N ARG A 36 19.45 -20.46 25.83
CA ARG A 36 19.11 -19.05 25.66
C ARG A 36 19.36 -18.55 24.24
N LEU A 37 20.45 -18.98 23.60
CA LEU A 37 20.73 -18.65 22.20
C LEU A 37 19.67 -19.24 21.27
N HIS A 38 19.28 -20.51 21.48
CA HIS A 38 18.20 -21.12 20.71
C HIS A 38 16.88 -20.36 20.88
N ALA A 39 16.49 -20.03 22.12
CA ALA A 39 15.29 -19.25 22.37
C ALA A 39 15.33 -17.86 21.69
N ALA A 40 16.46 -17.16 21.76
CA ALA A 40 16.64 -15.87 21.11
C ALA A 40 16.55 -15.97 19.58
N VAL A 41 17.12 -17.01 18.98
CA VAL A 41 17.03 -17.25 17.54
C VAL A 41 15.58 -17.53 17.13
N GLN A 42 14.82 -18.31 17.91
CA GLN A 42 13.40 -18.57 17.61
C GLN A 42 12.58 -17.27 17.64
N LEU A 43 12.76 -16.44 18.67
CA LEU A 43 12.10 -15.13 18.75
C LEU A 43 12.45 -14.22 17.56
N LEU A 44 13.71 -14.23 17.12
CA LEU A 44 14.12 -13.47 15.94
C LEU A 44 13.49 -13.99 14.65
N VAL A 45 13.33 -15.31 14.50
CA VAL A 45 12.66 -15.92 13.35
C VAL A 45 11.19 -15.53 13.32
N GLU A 46 10.50 -15.61 14.46
CA GLU A 46 9.10 -15.22 14.60
C GLU A 46 8.90 -13.71 14.35
N ALA A 47 9.76 -12.86 14.91
CA ALA A 47 9.69 -11.42 14.68
C ALA A 47 9.93 -11.07 13.20
N ASN A 48 10.87 -11.75 12.54
CA ASN A 48 11.12 -11.54 11.11
C ASN A 48 9.96 -12.01 10.24
N SER A 49 9.31 -13.14 10.55
CA SER A 49 8.16 -13.61 9.79
C SER A 49 6.97 -12.68 9.96
N ALA A 50 6.71 -12.20 11.17
CA ALA A 50 5.69 -11.18 11.44
C ALA A 50 5.97 -9.88 10.66
N LEU A 51 7.21 -9.39 10.70
CA LEU A 51 7.61 -8.18 9.96
C LEU A 51 7.40 -8.35 8.45
N ARG A 52 7.80 -9.49 7.88
CA ARG A 52 7.56 -9.79 6.46
C ARG A 52 6.08 -9.78 6.13
N GLY A 53 5.25 -10.41 6.95
CA GLY A 53 3.80 -10.37 6.77
C GLY A 53 3.23 -8.95 6.79
N THR A 54 3.72 -8.08 7.67
CA THR A 54 3.28 -6.66 7.69
C THR A 54 3.73 -5.88 6.46
N VAL A 55 4.95 -6.14 5.95
CA VAL A 55 5.46 -5.49 4.73
C VAL A 55 4.64 -5.95 3.52
N GLU A 56 4.37 -7.24 3.39
CA GLU A 56 3.55 -7.78 2.30
C GLU A 56 2.10 -7.25 2.33
N ALA A 57 1.52 -7.07 3.51
CA ALA A 57 0.19 -6.47 3.65
C ALA A 57 0.21 -4.98 3.26
N ARG A 58 1.23 -4.24 3.70
CA ARG A 58 1.43 -2.84 3.32
C ARG A 58 1.62 -2.69 1.82
N ASP A 59 2.47 -3.52 1.21
CA ASP A 59 2.78 -3.43 -0.22
C ASP A 59 1.55 -3.72 -1.07
N ARG A 60 0.72 -4.70 -0.67
CA ARG A 60 -0.59 -4.93 -1.31
C ARG A 60 -1.51 -3.71 -1.19
N ALA A 61 -1.65 -3.14 0.00
CA ALA A 61 -2.47 -1.94 0.20
C ALA A 61 -1.96 -0.73 -0.61
N LEU A 62 -0.63 -0.59 -0.77
CA LEU A 62 -0.04 0.46 -1.60
C LEU A 62 -0.33 0.24 -3.08
N VAL A 63 -0.27 -1.00 -3.57
CA VAL A 63 -0.64 -1.32 -4.96
C VAL A 63 -2.11 -1.00 -5.20
N GLU A 64 -3.00 -1.44 -4.31
CA GLU A 64 -4.44 -1.14 -4.40
C GLU A 64 -4.73 0.37 -4.39
N LEU A 65 -4.05 1.12 -3.52
CA LEU A 65 -4.18 2.59 -3.46
C LEU A 65 -3.72 3.25 -4.77
N LEU A 66 -2.57 2.86 -5.31
CA LEU A 66 -2.05 3.41 -6.56
C LEU A 66 -2.94 3.05 -7.76
N GLU A 67 -3.55 1.88 -7.76
CA GLU A 67 -4.54 1.51 -8.79
C GLU A 67 -5.81 2.35 -8.68
N ALA A 68 -6.30 2.59 -7.47
CA ALA A 68 -7.44 3.48 -7.23
C ALA A 68 -7.15 4.93 -7.64
N GLU A 69 -5.96 5.45 -7.32
CA GLU A 69 -5.51 6.78 -7.73
C GLU A 69 -5.45 6.90 -9.26
N ARG A 70 -4.87 5.91 -9.95
CA ARG A 70 -4.83 5.88 -11.42
C ARG A 70 -6.22 5.82 -12.04
N ALA A 71 -7.14 5.08 -11.43
CA ALA A 71 -8.53 5.03 -11.88
C ALA A 71 -9.23 6.39 -11.71
N GLN A 72 -8.97 7.09 -10.60
CA GLN A 72 -9.46 8.45 -10.37
C GLN A 72 -8.90 9.43 -11.41
N ASP A 73 -7.60 9.39 -11.68
CA ASP A 73 -6.97 10.25 -12.70
C ASP A 73 -7.57 10.01 -14.09
N ALA A 74 -7.73 8.74 -14.47
CA ALA A 74 -8.34 8.37 -15.75
C ALA A 74 -9.78 8.88 -15.87
N PHE A 75 -10.57 8.76 -14.80
CA PHE A 75 -11.93 9.29 -14.74
C PHE A 75 -11.95 10.82 -14.91
N VAL A 76 -11.12 11.56 -14.16
CA VAL A 76 -11.06 13.03 -14.24
C VAL A 76 -10.66 13.48 -15.65
N ILE A 77 -9.67 12.83 -16.26
CA ILE A 77 -9.24 13.14 -17.63
C ILE A 77 -10.40 12.93 -18.61
N ALA A 78 -11.09 11.79 -18.53
CA ALA A 78 -12.24 11.49 -19.38
C ALA A 78 -13.36 12.53 -19.22
N ALA A 79 -13.73 12.85 -17.97
CA ALA A 79 -14.73 13.87 -17.64
C ALA A 79 -14.40 15.23 -18.26
N VAL A 80 -13.14 15.69 -18.12
CA VAL A 80 -12.69 16.96 -18.71
C VAL A 80 -12.78 16.92 -20.24
N HIS A 81 -12.44 15.80 -20.87
CA HIS A 81 -12.56 15.64 -22.32
C HIS A 81 -14.01 15.75 -22.80
N GLU A 82 -14.93 15.10 -22.08
CA GLU A 82 -16.35 15.14 -22.39
C GLU A 82 -16.88 16.57 -22.28
N LEU A 83 -16.62 17.28 -21.18
CA LEU A 83 -17.03 18.67 -20.97
C LEU A 83 -16.42 19.66 -21.98
N LYS A 84 -15.19 19.40 -22.44
CA LYS A 84 -14.51 20.28 -23.41
C LYS A 84 -15.20 20.29 -24.77
N THR A 85 -15.85 19.20 -25.15
CA THR A 85 -16.52 19.05 -26.45
C THR A 85 -17.70 20.03 -26.61
N PRO A 86 -18.75 20.01 -25.76
CA PRO A 86 -19.85 20.96 -25.83
C PRO A 86 -19.39 22.39 -25.58
N LEU A 87 -18.41 22.63 -24.68
CA LEU A 87 -17.86 23.96 -24.47
C LEU A 87 -17.19 24.53 -25.74
N THR A 88 -16.47 23.69 -26.48
CA THR A 88 -15.87 24.06 -27.77
C THR A 88 -16.96 24.41 -28.79
N ALA A 89 -18.07 23.66 -28.82
CA ALA A 89 -19.20 23.92 -29.70
C ALA A 89 -19.87 25.27 -29.38
N VAL A 90 -20.17 25.55 -28.11
CA VAL A 90 -20.73 26.84 -27.66
C VAL A 90 -19.84 27.99 -28.10
N LYS A 91 -18.54 27.92 -27.78
CA LYS A 91 -17.57 28.98 -28.12
C LYS A 91 -17.44 29.16 -29.63
N GLY A 92 -17.35 28.07 -30.39
CA GLY A 92 -17.24 28.09 -31.84
C GLY A 92 -18.46 28.72 -32.51
N ARG A 93 -19.67 28.35 -32.08
CA ARG A 93 -20.91 28.89 -32.64
C ARG A 93 -21.07 30.38 -32.33
N ALA A 94 -20.80 30.78 -31.08
CA ALA A 94 -20.82 32.19 -30.69
C ALA A 94 -19.80 33.03 -31.47
N GLN A 95 -18.58 32.51 -31.69
CA GLN A 95 -17.56 33.18 -32.50
C GLN A 95 -18.00 33.33 -33.96
N LEU A 96 -18.59 32.30 -34.56
CA LEU A 96 -19.09 32.36 -35.93
C LEU A 96 -20.22 33.38 -36.09
N LEU A 97 -21.17 33.43 -35.16
CA LEU A 97 -22.24 34.45 -35.16
C LEU A 97 -21.64 35.86 -35.05
N ARG A 98 -20.68 36.06 -34.14
CA ARG A 98 -19.99 37.35 -33.99
C ARG A 98 -19.26 37.79 -35.26
N ILE A 99 -18.59 36.86 -35.95
CA ILE A 99 -17.87 37.18 -37.20
C ILE A 99 -18.85 37.54 -38.31
N ARG A 100 -19.97 36.80 -38.43
CA ARG A 100 -20.97 37.04 -39.47
C ARG A 100 -21.76 38.33 -39.26
N SER A 101 -22.08 38.69 -38.01
CA SER A 101 -22.81 39.94 -37.71
C SER A 101 -22.03 41.20 -38.10
N GLN A 102 -20.71 41.11 -38.21
CA GLN A 102 -19.83 42.21 -38.61
C GLN A 102 -19.66 42.35 -40.13
N ARG A 103 -20.20 41.43 -40.94
CA ARG A 103 -20.06 41.47 -42.40
C ARG A 103 -21.16 42.32 -43.06
N PRO A 104 -20.86 42.98 -44.19
CA PRO A 104 -21.89 43.62 -45.02
C PRO A 104 -22.93 42.58 -45.44
N GLY A 105 -24.22 42.88 -45.24
CA GLY A 105 -25.32 41.92 -45.41
C GLY A 105 -25.80 41.26 -44.12
N GLY A 106 -25.03 41.36 -43.02
CA GLY A 106 -25.45 40.99 -41.67
C GLY A 106 -25.84 39.52 -41.47
N LEU A 107 -26.47 39.25 -40.33
CA LEU A 107 -27.17 37.98 -40.06
C LEU A 107 -28.67 38.20 -40.28
N SER A 108 -29.35 37.21 -40.89
CA SER A 108 -30.81 37.15 -40.85
C SER A 108 -31.29 36.76 -39.44
N ALA A 109 -32.56 37.02 -39.14
CA ALA A 109 -33.17 36.56 -37.88
C ALA A 109 -33.14 35.02 -37.78
N GLU A 110 -33.30 34.33 -38.90
CA GLU A 110 -33.24 32.86 -38.99
C GLU A 110 -31.84 32.33 -38.67
N ASP A 111 -30.78 32.98 -39.15
CA ASP A 111 -29.40 32.60 -38.82
C ASP A 111 -29.08 32.77 -37.33
N VAL A 112 -29.57 33.86 -36.72
CA VAL A 112 -29.39 34.11 -35.28
C VAL A 112 -30.13 33.05 -34.48
N TRP A 113 -31.38 32.77 -34.84
CA TRP A 113 -32.20 31.77 -34.18
C TRP A 113 -31.57 30.36 -34.25
N ALA A 114 -31.15 29.93 -35.43
CA ALA A 114 -30.47 28.65 -35.60
C ALA A 114 -29.15 28.58 -34.80
N GLY A 115 -28.39 29.68 -34.77
CA GLY A 115 -27.17 29.75 -33.98
C GLY A 115 -27.40 29.72 -32.47
N LEU A 116 -28.48 30.33 -31.98
CA LEU A 116 -28.87 30.27 -30.57
C LEU A 116 -29.32 28.88 -30.16
N LEU A 117 -30.14 28.20 -30.97
CA LEU A 117 -30.56 26.81 -30.72
C LEU A 117 -29.36 25.86 -30.60
N ASP A 118 -28.35 26.01 -31.45
CA ASP A 118 -27.14 25.19 -31.38
C ASP A 118 -26.31 25.47 -30.11
N ILE A 119 -26.27 26.73 -29.66
CA ILE A 119 -25.60 27.11 -28.41
C ILE A 119 -26.35 26.54 -27.21
N GLU A 120 -27.67 26.66 -27.20
CA GLU A 120 -28.55 26.14 -26.14
C GLU A 120 -28.42 24.62 -26.03
N SER A 121 -28.53 23.89 -27.15
CA SER A 121 -28.37 22.43 -27.15
C SER A 121 -26.99 21.99 -26.64
N ALA A 122 -25.92 22.70 -27.00
CA ALA A 122 -24.59 22.40 -26.49
C ALA A 122 -24.43 22.75 -25.00
N ALA A 123 -25.08 23.82 -24.52
CA ALA A 123 -25.09 24.19 -23.12
C ALA A 123 -25.90 23.19 -22.27
N ASP A 124 -27.04 22.72 -22.77
CA ASP A 124 -27.86 21.69 -22.12
C ASP A 124 -27.08 20.39 -21.98
N LYS A 125 -26.35 19.99 -23.03
CA LYS A 125 -25.47 18.83 -22.96
C LYS A 125 -24.38 19.01 -21.89
N LEU A 126 -23.74 20.18 -21.85
CA LEU A 126 -22.73 20.48 -20.84
C LEU A 126 -23.31 20.40 -19.41
N ALA A 127 -24.54 20.88 -19.20
CA ALA A 127 -25.23 20.78 -17.91
C ALA A 127 -25.50 19.31 -17.54
N ALA A 128 -26.03 18.52 -18.48
CA ALA A 128 -26.28 17.09 -18.26
C ALA A 128 -24.99 16.30 -17.95
N ASP A 129 -23.90 16.59 -18.66
CA ASP A 129 -22.59 15.97 -18.40
C ASP A 129 -22.07 16.35 -17.00
N LEU A 130 -22.27 17.61 -16.55
CA LEU A 130 -21.91 18.04 -15.19
C LEU A 130 -22.76 17.36 -14.11
N ASP A 131 -24.08 17.26 -14.31
CA ASP A 131 -24.99 16.60 -13.37
C ASP A 131 -24.61 15.12 -13.22
N ALA A 132 -24.30 14.43 -14.33
CA ALA A 132 -23.83 13.04 -14.31
C ALA A 132 -22.51 12.88 -13.51
N LEU A 133 -21.59 13.85 -13.61
CA LEU A 133 -20.35 13.82 -12.83
C LEU A 133 -20.60 14.04 -11.34
N VAL A 134 -21.50 14.95 -10.98
CA VAL A 134 -21.87 15.17 -9.56
C VAL A 134 -22.54 13.94 -8.98
N ASP A 135 -23.42 13.28 -9.73
CA ASP A 135 -24.08 12.04 -9.31
C ASP A 135 -23.08 10.90 -9.12
N GLU A 136 -22.07 10.78 -9.99
CA GLU A 136 -21.07 9.72 -9.88
C GLU A 136 -20.09 9.97 -8.72
N VAL A 137 -19.65 11.22 -8.52
CA VAL A 137 -18.76 11.59 -7.39
C VAL A 137 -19.50 11.56 -6.05
N GLY A 138 -20.81 11.87 -6.04
CA GLY A 138 -21.65 11.89 -4.85
C GLY A 138 -22.06 10.50 -4.36
N ARG A 139 -21.84 9.44 -5.14
CA ARG A 139 -22.15 8.07 -4.72
C ARG A 139 -21.14 7.58 -3.67
N PRO A 140 -21.61 7.11 -2.50
CA PRO A 140 -20.73 6.49 -1.51
C PRO A 140 -20.03 5.29 -2.12
N LEU A 141 -18.72 5.18 -1.92
CA LEU A 141 -17.95 3.99 -2.29
C LEU A 141 -18.62 2.75 -1.65
N PRO A 142 -18.99 1.72 -2.45
CA PRO A 142 -19.57 0.50 -1.92
C PRO A 142 -18.54 -0.18 -1.00
N GLY A 143 -18.83 -0.19 0.31
CA GLY A 143 -17.97 -0.79 1.34
C GLY A 143 -17.53 0.17 2.45
N LEU A 144 -17.67 1.48 2.27
CA LEU A 144 -17.54 2.44 3.37
C LEU A 144 -18.93 2.59 4.02
N ALA A 145 -19.28 1.65 4.90
CA ALA A 145 -20.36 1.93 5.84
C ALA A 145 -20.03 3.25 6.55
N PRO A 146 -20.97 4.18 6.73
CA PRO A 146 -20.70 5.38 7.52
C PRO A 146 -20.22 4.92 8.89
N ASP A 147 -19.04 5.40 9.31
CA ASP A 147 -18.43 5.20 10.63
C ASP A 147 -19.29 5.86 11.73
N GLY A 148 -20.54 5.41 11.86
CA GLY A 148 -21.60 6.11 12.55
C GLY A 148 -22.43 5.22 13.45
N GLU A 149 -21.91 4.10 13.94
CA GLU A 149 -22.52 3.38 15.07
C GLU A 149 -21.54 2.41 15.75
N ARG A 150 -20.37 2.91 16.17
CA ARG A 150 -19.66 2.25 17.28
C ARG A 150 -20.43 2.56 18.56
N ALA A 151 -21.44 1.75 18.85
CA ALA A 151 -22.08 1.70 20.15
C ALA A 151 -20.99 1.62 21.24
N PRO A 152 -21.10 2.39 22.34
CA PRO A 152 -20.15 2.27 23.43
C PRO A 152 -20.24 0.86 24.01
N MET A 153 -19.15 0.09 23.90
CA MET A 153 -18.96 -1.14 24.67
C MET A 153 -19.00 -0.76 26.15
N GLY A 154 -20.18 -0.93 26.74
CA GLY A 154 -20.43 -0.75 28.15
C GLY A 154 -19.99 -1.97 28.94
N ARG A 155 -19.12 -1.69 29.91
CA ARG A 155 -18.72 -2.45 31.11
C ARG A 155 -17.72 -3.58 30.95
#